data_AF-A0A8T2VZW8-F1
#
_entry.id   AF-A0A8T2VZW8-F1
#
_cell.length_a   1.000
_cell.length_b   1.000
_cell.length_c   1.000
_cell.angle_alpha   90.00
_cell.angle_beta   90.00
_cell.angle_gamma   90.00
#
_symmetry.space_group_name_H-M   'P 1'
#
loop_
_entity.id
_entity.type
_entity.pdbx_description
1 polymer ?
#
loop_
_entity_poly.entity_id
_entity_poly.type
_entity_poly.pdbx_seq_one_letter_code
_entity_poly.pdbx_strand_id
1 'polypeptide(L)'
;MTQVKLIQGCCGWQDQQYPASVKKDATGKLQYYSRQLPSVEVNASTYTILNPTICAAWAKAVPPDFIFHFKAFGLFCSKGSPYGNLPSAVREMLPPGRYSSSSYVPMSELPAAAINTAWLLFLASLEPVYQAGKLGVVTFQFHLSYHPSESSLAYILECRKRLDSRFQMAAEFRCRRWFTEENWRRKTHAALSAQGIAWVAADELEHETFQKDKEQVGLAPGQKRRVLPVAVEVTTADFFYVRVHRRSGKEERRLTDEEIAAWRARIDRVVEAKVAGPIYSLWGTDHADIPLRNSRALQEAVPEDLWFDWKPEAPAGTIAALFSKKNTSVKSDKGADSGDKAREDKVVGELPARREIEEGSAKRKEKGIKRFFNQL
;
A
#
# COMPACT_ATOMS: atom_id res chain seq x y z
N MET A 1 -18.54 12.95 17.54
CA MET A 1 -17.68 11.83 17.10
C MET A 1 -17.40 12.03 15.62
N THR A 2 -16.14 12.04 15.20
CA THR A 2 -15.79 12.01 13.78
C THR A 2 -16.39 10.76 13.15
N GLN A 3 -17.07 10.92 12.02
CA GLN A 3 -17.70 9.80 11.31
C GLN A 3 -16.61 8.88 10.74
N VAL A 4 -16.81 7.57 10.84
CA VAL A 4 -15.94 6.56 10.22
C VAL A 4 -15.91 6.78 8.71
N LYS A 5 -14.71 6.73 8.11
CA LYS A 5 -14.53 6.91 6.66
C LYS A 5 -13.68 5.79 6.07
N LEU A 6 -14.06 5.33 4.88
CA LEU A 6 -13.30 4.39 4.06
C LEU A 6 -12.27 5.18 3.24
N ILE A 7 -11.00 5.04 3.60
CA ILE A 7 -9.87 5.68 2.93
C ILE A 7 -9.12 4.60 2.15
N GLN A 8 -9.01 4.77 0.84
CA GLN A 8 -8.47 3.75 -0.06
C GLN A 8 -7.12 4.15 -0.62
N GLY A 9 -6.29 3.17 -0.97
CA GLY A 9 -4.96 3.40 -1.52
C GLY A 9 -4.38 2.16 -2.17
N CYS A 10 -3.24 2.30 -2.82
CA CYS A 10 -2.49 1.18 -3.39
C CYS A 10 -1.27 0.86 -2.54
N CYS A 11 -0.80 -0.39 -2.60
CA CYS A 11 0.47 -0.79 -2.01
C CYS A 11 1.63 -0.47 -2.97
N GLY A 12 1.85 0.82 -3.19
CA GLY A 12 2.85 1.35 -4.12
C GLY A 12 2.21 2.05 -5.32
N TRP A 13 3.05 2.78 -6.07
CA TRP A 13 2.65 3.61 -7.20
C TRP A 13 3.68 3.58 -8.35
N GLN A 14 4.66 2.67 -8.34
CA GLN A 14 5.68 2.65 -9.39
C GLN A 14 5.20 1.94 -10.65
N ASP A 15 4.47 0.85 -10.47
CA ASP A 15 4.25 -0.15 -11.52
C ASP A 15 2.85 -0.08 -12.15
N GLN A 16 2.08 0.96 -11.79
CA GLN A 16 0.81 1.26 -12.45
C GLN A 16 1.02 1.80 -13.87
N GLN A 17 -0.04 1.72 -14.68
CA GLN A 17 -0.02 2.29 -16.03
C GLN A 17 -0.24 3.80 -15.99
N TYR A 18 0.77 4.57 -16.39
CA TYR A 18 0.72 6.04 -16.44
C TYR A 18 0.61 6.57 -17.87
N PRO A 19 -0.14 7.67 -18.11
CA PRO A 19 -0.10 8.38 -19.38
C PRO A 19 1.33 8.79 -19.77
N ALA A 20 1.62 8.83 -21.07
CA ALA A 20 2.96 9.16 -21.58
C ALA A 20 3.48 10.56 -21.16
N SER A 21 2.57 11.47 -20.79
CA SER A 21 2.90 12.82 -20.30
C SER A 21 3.37 12.86 -18.85
N VAL A 22 3.17 11.80 -18.07
CA VAL A 22 3.60 11.74 -16.68
C VAL A 22 5.10 11.53 -16.61
N LYS A 23 5.78 12.34 -15.77
CA LYS A 23 7.20 12.18 -15.48
C LYS A 23 7.45 10.75 -14.98
N LYS A 24 8.45 10.09 -15.57
CA LYS A 24 8.75 8.67 -15.30
C LYS A 24 9.38 8.42 -13.91
N ASP A 25 9.85 9.47 -13.24
CA ASP A 25 10.39 9.36 -11.89
C ASP A 25 9.31 9.13 -10.83
N ALA A 26 9.74 8.67 -9.66
CA ALA A 26 8.84 8.29 -8.57
C ALA A 26 7.94 9.43 -8.08
N THR A 27 8.46 10.65 -8.03
CA THR A 27 7.72 11.83 -7.54
C THR A 27 6.68 12.29 -8.56
N GLY A 28 7.04 12.25 -9.85
CA GLY A 28 6.13 12.53 -10.96
C GLY A 28 4.94 11.58 -11.01
N LYS A 29 5.20 10.27 -10.89
CA LYS A 29 4.15 9.26 -10.79
C LYS A 29 3.28 9.46 -9.55
N LEU A 30 3.88 9.79 -8.41
CA LEU A 30 3.16 10.08 -7.17
C LEU A 30 2.19 11.27 -7.31
N GLN A 31 2.64 12.37 -7.94
CA GLN A 31 1.81 13.55 -8.21
C GLN A 31 0.59 13.26 -9.09
N TYR A 32 0.72 12.30 -10.02
CA TYR A 32 -0.40 11.83 -10.81
C TYR A 32 -1.31 10.92 -9.97
N TYR A 33 -0.72 9.94 -9.28
CA TYR A 33 -1.42 8.99 -8.43
C TYR A 33 -2.28 9.67 -7.36
N SER A 34 -1.77 10.72 -6.71
CA SER A 34 -2.47 11.42 -5.62
C SER A 34 -3.77 12.12 -6.04
N ARG A 35 -4.05 12.17 -7.35
CA ARG A 35 -5.32 12.67 -7.91
C ARG A 35 -6.38 11.58 -8.01
N GLN A 36 -5.97 10.31 -7.91
CA GLN A 36 -6.81 9.14 -8.14
C GLN A 36 -7.25 8.48 -6.82
N LEU A 37 -6.36 8.42 -5.82
CA LEU A 37 -6.66 7.89 -4.49
C LEU A 37 -6.07 8.78 -3.39
N PRO A 38 -6.68 8.83 -2.19
CA PRO A 38 -6.27 9.67 -1.07
C PRO A 38 -5.05 9.17 -0.28
N SER A 39 -4.66 7.91 -0.47
CA SER A 39 -3.59 7.31 0.33
C SER A 39 -2.72 6.36 -0.47
N VAL A 40 -1.54 6.02 0.06
CA VAL A 40 -0.66 4.99 -0.50
C VAL A 40 0.13 4.30 0.59
N GLU A 41 0.38 3.00 0.45
CA GLU A 41 1.37 2.29 1.27
C GLU A 41 2.72 2.25 0.54
N VAL A 42 3.72 2.87 1.16
CA VAL A 42 5.11 2.89 0.70
C VAL A 42 5.72 1.51 0.94
N ASN A 43 5.72 0.67 -0.09
CA ASN A 43 6.30 -0.67 -0.01
C ASN A 43 7.83 -0.68 -0.10
N ALA A 44 8.44 0.32 -0.74
CA ALA A 44 9.90 0.39 -0.90
C ALA A 44 10.65 0.34 0.45
N SER A 45 10.03 0.86 1.52
CA SER A 45 10.59 0.84 2.87
C SER A 45 10.81 -0.57 3.44
N THR A 46 10.16 -1.61 2.89
CA THR A 46 10.41 -3.00 3.29
C THR A 46 11.75 -3.52 2.77
N TYR A 47 12.26 -2.98 1.67
CA TYR A 47 13.48 -3.45 1.00
C TYR A 47 14.68 -2.54 1.29
N THR A 48 14.44 -1.29 1.66
CA THR A 48 15.49 -0.33 2.00
C THR A 48 14.97 0.70 2.99
N ILE A 49 15.82 1.19 3.89
CA ILE A 49 15.46 2.35 4.70
C ILE A 49 15.57 3.60 3.82
N LEU A 50 14.46 4.32 3.69
CA LEU A 50 14.36 5.45 2.79
C LEU A 50 15.13 6.67 3.31
N ASN A 51 15.69 7.45 2.39
CA ASN A 51 16.34 8.71 2.75
C ASN A 51 15.27 9.72 3.20
N PRO A 52 15.43 10.37 4.38
CA PRO A 52 14.46 11.36 4.87
C PRO A 52 14.17 12.50 3.88
N THR A 53 15.17 12.96 3.12
CA THR A 53 15.00 14.01 2.10
C THR A 53 14.06 13.56 0.97
N ILE A 54 14.09 12.28 0.60
CA ILE A 54 13.15 11.73 -0.40
C ILE A 54 11.73 11.69 0.18
N CYS A 55 11.57 11.22 1.42
CA CYS A 55 10.28 11.23 2.11
C CYS A 55 9.69 12.65 2.23
N ALA A 56 10.52 13.64 2.55
CA ALA A 56 10.12 15.05 2.60
C ALA A 56 9.65 15.55 1.21
N ALA A 57 10.38 15.20 0.15
CA ALA A 57 10.02 15.56 -1.21
C ALA A 57 8.67 14.94 -1.64
N TRP A 58 8.41 13.68 -1.26
CA TRP A 58 7.12 13.03 -1.50
C TRP A 58 5.97 13.68 -0.72
N ALA A 59 6.17 13.98 0.55
CA ALA A 59 5.17 14.67 1.37
C ALA A 59 4.77 16.03 0.77
N LYS A 60 5.74 16.78 0.21
CA LYS A 60 5.51 18.05 -0.48
C LYS A 60 4.80 17.88 -1.84
N ALA A 61 4.92 16.72 -2.48
CA ALA A 61 4.43 16.50 -3.84
C ALA A 61 2.94 16.17 -3.94
N VAL A 62 2.26 15.92 -2.81
CA VAL A 62 0.86 15.48 -2.76
C VAL A 62 -0.05 16.49 -2.04
N PRO A 63 -1.38 16.44 -2.21
CA PRO A 63 -2.33 17.31 -1.51
C PRO A 63 -2.18 17.27 0.03
N PRO A 64 -2.67 18.29 0.77
CA PRO A 64 -2.58 18.35 2.23
C PRO A 64 -3.13 17.11 2.96
N ASP A 65 -4.30 16.61 2.55
CA ASP A 65 -4.99 15.50 3.21
C ASP A 65 -4.59 14.11 2.69
N PHE A 66 -3.51 14.03 1.90
CA PHE A 66 -3.02 12.76 1.37
C PHE A 66 -2.25 11.98 2.44
N ILE A 67 -2.55 10.68 2.58
CA ILE A 67 -2.00 9.83 3.64
C ILE A 67 -0.96 8.85 3.09
N PHE A 68 0.23 8.83 3.68
CA PHE A 68 1.22 7.79 3.46
C PHE A 68 1.21 6.77 4.60
N HIS A 69 0.99 5.52 4.25
CA HIS A 69 1.32 4.38 5.10
C HIS A 69 2.73 3.89 4.74
N PHE A 70 3.45 3.31 5.69
CA PHE A 70 4.79 2.79 5.46
C PHE A 70 4.85 1.33 5.86
N LYS A 71 5.47 0.50 5.03
CA LYS A 71 5.81 -0.86 5.45
C LYS A 71 7.07 -0.82 6.31
N ALA A 72 7.09 -1.57 7.41
CA ALA A 72 8.28 -1.69 8.25
C ALA A 72 9.46 -2.26 7.46
N PHE A 73 10.68 -1.85 7.80
CA PHE A 73 11.89 -2.40 7.18
C PHE A 73 11.96 -3.91 7.36
N GLY A 74 12.21 -4.65 6.27
CA GLY A 74 12.01 -6.09 6.19
C GLY A 74 12.76 -6.87 7.26
N LEU A 75 13.97 -6.41 7.64
CA LEU A 75 14.75 -6.98 8.74
C LEU A 75 13.91 -7.23 10.00
N PHE A 76 13.01 -6.30 10.33
CA PHE A 76 12.18 -6.38 11.53
C PHE A 76 11.08 -7.44 11.44
N CYS A 77 10.74 -7.92 10.24
CA CYS A 77 9.60 -8.82 10.02
C CYS A 77 9.96 -10.17 9.38
N SER A 78 11.22 -10.41 8.98
CA SER A 78 11.67 -11.65 8.31
C SER A 78 12.80 -12.41 9.03
N LYS A 79 13.12 -12.07 10.29
CA LYS A 79 14.23 -12.67 11.09
C LYS A 79 15.61 -12.53 10.44
N GLY A 80 15.77 -11.60 9.51
CA GLY A 80 16.97 -11.40 8.71
C GLY A 80 16.68 -10.56 7.48
N SER A 81 17.71 -10.22 6.73
CA SER A 81 17.60 -9.42 5.50
C SER A 81 18.71 -9.78 4.52
N PRO A 82 18.49 -9.66 3.20
CA PRO A 82 19.59 -9.62 2.24
C PRO A 82 20.62 -8.54 2.65
N TYR A 83 21.90 -8.86 2.56
CA TYR A 83 22.99 -7.96 2.94
C TYR A 83 22.92 -6.64 2.16
N GLY A 84 22.63 -6.71 0.85
CA GLY A 84 22.47 -5.51 0.00
C GLY A 84 21.35 -4.56 0.41
N ASN A 85 20.38 -5.03 1.19
CA ASN A 85 19.27 -4.21 1.71
C ASN A 85 19.62 -3.50 3.03
N LEU A 86 20.70 -3.92 3.71
CA LEU A 86 21.12 -3.31 4.96
C LEU A 86 21.72 -1.90 4.69
N PRO A 87 21.34 -0.88 5.49
CA PRO A 87 21.97 0.44 5.41
C PRO A 87 23.50 0.36 5.54
N SER A 88 24.24 1.27 4.91
CA SER A 88 25.72 1.28 4.97
C SER A 88 26.23 1.27 6.42
N ALA A 89 25.66 2.14 7.27
CA ALA A 89 26.00 2.22 8.69
C ALA A 89 25.78 0.89 9.45
N VAL A 90 24.81 0.06 9.03
CA VAL A 90 24.60 -1.27 9.62
C VAL A 90 25.62 -2.26 9.08
N ARG A 91 25.94 -2.20 7.78
CA ARG A 91 26.94 -3.07 7.13
C ARG A 91 28.36 -2.85 7.67
N GLU A 92 28.71 -1.60 7.95
CA GLU A 92 30.01 -1.21 8.52
C GLU A 92 30.24 -1.77 9.94
N MET A 93 29.17 -2.15 10.64
CA MET A 93 29.24 -2.78 11.96
C MET A 93 29.39 -4.31 11.91
N LEU A 94 29.40 -4.90 10.71
CA LEU A 94 29.54 -6.34 10.51
C LEU A 94 31.00 -6.72 10.27
N PRO A 95 31.42 -7.95 10.65
CA PRO A 95 32.79 -8.40 10.42
C PRO A 95 33.16 -8.30 8.93
N PRO A 96 34.29 -7.65 8.59
CA PRO A 96 34.70 -7.48 7.21
C PRO A 96 34.92 -8.83 6.53
N GLY A 97 34.49 -8.95 5.27
CA GLY A 97 34.66 -10.17 4.47
C GLY A 97 33.70 -11.33 4.82
N ARG A 98 32.87 -11.22 5.87
CA ARG A 98 31.94 -12.29 6.26
C ARG A 98 30.76 -12.47 5.31
N TYR A 99 30.27 -11.38 4.71
CA TYR A 99 29.07 -11.39 3.86
C TYR A 99 29.38 -10.78 2.49
N SER A 100 28.74 -11.33 1.45
CA SER A 100 28.73 -10.79 0.09
C SER A 100 27.41 -10.08 -0.20
N SER A 101 27.31 -9.41 -1.35
CA SER A 101 26.09 -8.71 -1.78
C SER A 101 24.86 -9.62 -1.91
N SER A 102 25.05 -10.92 -2.18
CA SER A 102 23.99 -11.93 -2.29
C SER A 102 23.68 -12.65 -0.98
N SER A 103 24.45 -12.43 0.08
CA SER A 103 24.23 -13.09 1.38
C SER A 103 22.89 -12.69 1.99
N TYR A 104 22.24 -13.65 2.65
CA TYR A 104 21.15 -13.38 3.59
C TYR A 104 21.73 -13.34 4.99
N VAL A 105 21.52 -12.24 5.72
CA VAL A 105 22.06 -12.04 7.07
C VAL A 105 20.96 -12.29 8.10
N PRO A 106 21.06 -13.35 8.91
CA PRO A 106 20.12 -13.58 10.00
C PRO A 106 20.17 -12.45 11.02
N MET A 107 19.03 -12.03 11.55
CA MET A 107 18.97 -10.98 12.57
C MET A 107 19.70 -11.40 13.86
N SER A 108 19.76 -12.70 14.15
CA SER A 108 20.53 -13.28 15.27
C SER A 108 22.05 -13.12 15.14
N GLU A 109 22.55 -12.87 13.92
CA GLU A 109 23.98 -12.61 13.69
C GLU A 109 24.33 -11.11 13.70
N LEU A 110 23.32 -10.23 13.78
CA LEU A 110 23.53 -8.80 13.87
C LEU A 110 23.85 -8.39 15.31
N PRO A 111 24.91 -7.58 15.55
CA PRO A 111 25.13 -6.95 16.83
C PRO A 111 23.91 -6.13 17.25
N ALA A 112 23.60 -6.09 18.55
CA ALA A 112 22.47 -5.30 19.08
C ALA A 112 22.56 -3.82 18.68
N ALA A 113 23.77 -3.26 18.63
CA ALA A 113 24.02 -1.90 18.17
C ALA A 113 23.64 -1.70 16.69
N ALA A 114 23.85 -2.71 15.83
CA ALA A 114 23.47 -2.64 14.41
C ALA A 114 21.95 -2.67 14.22
N ILE A 115 21.24 -3.48 15.03
CA ILE A 115 19.77 -3.50 15.08
C ILE A 115 19.23 -2.14 15.56
N ASN A 116 19.83 -1.56 16.60
CA ASN A 116 19.46 -0.24 17.11
C ASN A 116 19.68 0.86 16.04
N THR A 117 20.81 0.83 15.33
CA THR A 117 21.08 1.74 14.20
C THR A 117 20.01 1.61 13.11
N ALA A 118 19.62 0.39 12.75
CA ALA A 118 18.55 0.18 11.77
C ALA A 118 17.22 0.80 12.23
N TRP A 119 16.85 0.67 13.51
CA TRP A 119 15.65 1.31 14.07
C TRP A 119 15.73 2.83 14.03
N LEU A 120 16.85 3.43 14.46
CA LEU A 120 17.03 4.88 14.43
C LEU A 120 16.91 5.44 13.02
N LEU A 121 17.53 4.79 12.03
CA LEU A 121 17.43 5.19 10.63
C LEU A 121 16.01 5.04 10.09
N PHE A 122 15.31 3.96 10.46
CA PHE A 122 13.92 3.76 10.04
C PHE A 122 13.00 4.85 10.60
N LEU A 123 13.09 5.16 11.89
CA LEU A 123 12.29 6.23 12.52
C LEU A 123 12.59 7.60 11.89
N ALA A 124 13.87 7.91 11.65
CA ALA A 124 14.27 9.14 10.96
C ALA A 124 13.69 9.24 9.55
N SER A 125 13.49 8.11 8.85
CA SER A 125 12.88 8.11 7.51
C SER A 125 11.38 8.45 7.52
N LEU A 126 10.69 8.23 8.63
CA LEU A 126 9.26 8.51 8.79
C LEU A 126 8.99 9.95 9.21
N GLU A 127 9.92 10.56 9.96
CA GLU A 127 9.76 11.88 10.57
C GLU A 127 9.32 12.98 9.60
N PRO A 128 9.86 13.12 8.37
CA PRO A 128 9.45 14.19 7.47
C PRO A 128 7.97 14.10 7.04
N VAL A 129 7.44 12.89 6.93
CA VAL A 129 6.04 12.65 6.56
C VAL A 129 5.13 12.86 7.76
N TYR A 130 5.59 12.47 8.95
CA TYR A 130 4.91 12.76 10.21
C TYR A 130 4.80 14.28 10.45
N GLN A 131 5.90 15.02 10.32
CA GLN A 131 5.94 16.47 10.49
C GLN A 131 5.08 17.21 9.46
N ALA A 132 4.88 16.63 8.28
CA ALA A 132 3.95 17.15 7.28
C ALA A 132 2.46 16.86 7.58
N GLY A 133 2.15 16.12 8.65
CA GLY A 133 0.79 15.70 8.99
C GLY A 133 0.23 14.58 8.10
N LYS A 134 1.07 13.87 7.36
CA LYS A 134 0.66 12.92 6.30
C LYS A 134 1.01 11.46 6.61
N LEU A 135 1.55 11.16 7.79
CA LEU A 135 1.86 9.79 8.18
C LEU A 135 0.59 9.11 8.72
N GLY A 136 0.17 8.04 8.06
CA GLY A 136 -0.90 7.16 8.52
C GLY A 136 -0.35 6.04 9.41
N VAL A 137 -0.28 4.84 8.85
CA VAL A 137 0.00 3.60 9.59
C VAL A 137 1.35 3.02 9.18
N VAL A 138 2.09 2.47 10.15
CA VAL A 138 3.27 1.65 9.91
C VAL A 138 2.90 0.17 9.98
N THR A 139 2.92 -0.50 8.83
CA THR A 139 2.52 -1.90 8.68
C THR A 139 3.71 -2.84 8.89
N PHE A 140 3.61 -3.74 9.87
CA PHE A 140 4.55 -4.83 10.12
C PHE A 140 3.98 -6.14 9.57
N GLN A 141 4.46 -6.57 8.42
CA GLN A 141 4.04 -7.84 7.80
C GLN A 141 4.96 -8.99 8.21
N PHE A 142 4.51 -9.82 9.13
CA PHE A 142 5.22 -11.03 9.57
C PHE A 142 4.98 -12.16 8.57
N HIS A 143 6.08 -12.63 7.95
CA HIS A 143 6.06 -13.64 6.88
C HIS A 143 5.62 -15.04 7.34
N LEU A 144 5.42 -15.97 6.40
CA LEU A 144 4.90 -17.33 6.68
C LEU A 144 5.70 -18.12 7.72
N SER A 145 7.00 -17.85 7.87
CA SER A 145 7.89 -18.48 8.86
C SER A 145 7.76 -17.91 10.27
N TYR A 146 6.99 -16.84 10.47
CA TYR A 146 6.57 -16.37 11.78
C TYR A 146 5.34 -17.15 12.25
N HIS A 147 5.59 -18.33 12.81
CA HIS A 147 4.56 -19.14 13.45
C HIS A 147 4.16 -18.56 14.81
N PRO A 148 2.91 -18.81 15.26
CA PRO A 148 2.49 -18.48 16.61
C PRO A 148 3.35 -19.19 17.65
N SER A 149 3.95 -18.40 18.54
CA SER A 149 4.72 -18.83 19.70
C SER A 149 4.83 -17.66 20.68
N GLU A 150 5.16 -17.95 21.94
CA GLU A 150 5.41 -16.91 22.95
C GLU A 150 6.51 -15.96 22.51
N SER A 151 7.60 -16.50 21.94
CA SER A 151 8.74 -15.72 21.45
C SER A 151 8.37 -14.83 20.26
N SER A 152 7.59 -15.34 19.30
CA SER A 152 7.11 -14.54 18.17
C SER A 152 6.19 -13.41 18.65
N LEU A 153 5.25 -13.69 19.57
CA LEU A 153 4.35 -12.68 20.11
C LEU A 153 5.14 -11.63 20.90
N ALA A 154 6.05 -12.04 21.77
CA ALA A 154 6.91 -11.12 22.53
C ALA A 154 7.72 -10.20 21.61
N TYR A 155 8.24 -10.72 20.50
CA TYR A 155 8.95 -9.92 19.51
C TYR A 155 8.06 -8.92 18.77
N ILE A 156 6.80 -9.27 18.45
CA ILE A 156 5.83 -8.33 17.88
C ILE A 156 5.57 -7.16 18.85
N LEU A 157 5.40 -7.45 20.14
CA LEU A 157 5.21 -6.43 21.16
C LEU A 157 6.48 -5.58 21.35
N GLU A 158 7.66 -6.17 21.20
CA GLU A 158 8.93 -5.42 21.18
C GLU A 158 9.03 -4.47 19.97
N CYS A 159 8.57 -4.89 18.78
CA CYS A 159 8.45 -3.98 17.63
C CYS A 159 7.54 -2.78 17.94
N ARG A 160 6.42 -3.00 18.67
CA ARG A 160 5.58 -1.88 19.12
C ARG A 160 6.34 -0.96 20.08
N LYS A 161 7.10 -1.49 21.04
CA LYS A 161 7.89 -0.67 21.98
C LYS A 161 8.96 0.16 21.27
N ARG A 162 9.56 -0.38 20.21
CA ARG A 162 10.62 0.28 19.43
C ARG A 162 10.10 1.30 18.43
N LEU A 163 8.93 1.07 17.85
CA LEU A 163 8.28 2.06 17.00
C LEU A 163 7.76 3.20 17.88
N ASP A 164 8.16 4.43 17.56
CA ASP A 164 7.73 5.65 18.24
C ASP A 164 6.22 5.62 18.57
N SER A 165 5.88 5.98 19.81
CA SER A 165 4.50 5.93 20.30
C SER A 165 3.55 6.86 19.54
N ARG A 166 4.08 7.89 18.86
CA ARG A 166 3.32 8.80 18.00
C ARG A 166 2.82 8.12 16.72
N PHE A 167 3.42 6.99 16.32
CA PHE A 167 3.10 6.32 15.06
C PHE A 167 2.13 5.16 15.29
N GLN A 168 1.09 5.11 14.46
CA GLN A 168 0.12 4.01 14.47
C GLN A 168 0.77 2.74 13.92
N MET A 169 0.54 1.59 14.58
CA MET A 169 1.11 0.31 14.17
C MET A 169 0.01 -0.67 13.75
N ALA A 170 0.21 -1.35 12.63
CA ALA A 170 -0.61 -2.49 12.24
C ALA A 170 0.26 -3.74 12.05
N ALA A 171 -0.18 -4.88 12.58
CA ALA A 171 0.48 -6.18 12.43
C ALA A 171 -0.29 -7.06 11.44
N GLU A 172 0.38 -7.48 10.38
CA GLU A 172 -0.14 -8.46 9.41
C GLU A 172 0.50 -9.83 9.63
N PHE A 173 -0.32 -10.86 9.75
CA PHE A 173 0.11 -12.24 9.94
C PHE A 173 -0.13 -13.07 8.69
N ARG A 174 0.93 -13.36 7.94
CA ARG A 174 0.85 -14.24 6.76
C ARG A 174 0.57 -15.69 7.15
N CYS A 175 1.10 -16.15 8.29
CA CYS A 175 0.80 -17.48 8.82
C CYS A 175 -0.62 -17.51 9.41
N ARG A 176 -1.55 -18.24 8.78
CA ARG A 176 -2.96 -18.27 9.20
C ARG A 176 -3.21 -18.92 10.57
N ARG A 177 -2.25 -19.72 11.06
CA ARG A 177 -2.28 -20.36 12.39
C ARG A 177 -2.47 -19.36 13.54
N TRP A 178 -2.06 -18.11 13.38
CA TRP A 178 -2.29 -17.04 14.38
C TRP A 178 -3.77 -16.80 14.69
N PHE A 179 -4.68 -17.13 13.77
CA PHE A 179 -6.12 -16.91 13.94
C PHE A 179 -7.00 -18.11 13.56
N THR A 180 -6.47 -19.14 12.90
CA THR A 180 -7.19 -20.40 12.72
C THR A 180 -7.08 -21.32 13.93
N GLU A 181 -6.09 -21.11 14.80
CA GLU A 181 -6.00 -21.78 16.11
C GLU A 181 -6.60 -20.88 17.19
N GLU A 182 -7.74 -21.28 17.76
CA GLU A 182 -8.54 -20.43 18.65
C GLU A 182 -7.78 -19.91 19.88
N ASN A 183 -6.91 -20.74 20.48
CA ASN A 183 -6.08 -20.32 21.61
C ASN A 183 -5.13 -19.18 21.23
N TRP A 184 -4.50 -19.27 20.05
CA TRP A 184 -3.63 -18.21 19.54
C TRP A 184 -4.42 -16.99 19.09
N ARG A 185 -5.60 -17.18 18.49
CA ARG A 185 -6.48 -16.08 18.10
C ARG A 185 -6.83 -15.18 19.28
N ARG A 186 -7.36 -15.77 20.37
CA ARG A 186 -7.73 -15.03 21.59
C ARG A 186 -6.54 -14.33 22.23
N LYS A 187 -5.42 -15.07 22.38
CA LYS A 187 -4.21 -14.54 23.01
C LYS A 187 -3.62 -13.37 22.21
N THR A 188 -3.57 -13.51 20.90
CA THR A 188 -3.05 -12.48 19.99
C THR A 188 -3.97 -11.27 19.99
N HIS A 189 -5.29 -11.46 19.87
CA HIS A 189 -6.27 -10.38 19.96
C HIS A 189 -6.06 -9.57 21.25
N ALA A 190 -6.05 -10.24 22.42
CA ALA A 190 -5.87 -9.55 23.70
C ALA A 190 -4.54 -8.79 23.78
N ALA A 191 -3.44 -9.39 23.32
CA ALA A 191 -2.12 -8.76 23.35
C ALA A 191 -2.01 -7.54 22.44
N LEU A 192 -2.58 -7.62 21.22
CA LEU A 192 -2.59 -6.50 20.28
C LEU A 192 -3.49 -5.36 20.78
N SER A 193 -4.67 -5.69 21.32
CA SER A 193 -5.58 -4.70 21.92
C SER A 193 -4.96 -3.96 23.09
N ALA A 194 -4.26 -4.67 23.98
CA ALA A 194 -3.58 -4.05 25.11
C ALA A 194 -2.46 -3.08 24.71
N GLN A 195 -1.99 -3.13 23.45
CA GLN A 195 -0.91 -2.28 22.93
C GLN A 195 -1.36 -1.31 21.83
N GLY A 196 -2.67 -1.25 21.53
CA GLY A 196 -3.20 -0.41 20.45
C GLY A 196 -2.65 -0.80 19.06
N ILE A 197 -2.29 -2.06 18.85
CA ILE A 197 -1.82 -2.55 17.55
C ILE A 197 -3.03 -3.03 16.75
N ALA A 198 -3.24 -2.49 15.55
CA ALA A 198 -4.29 -2.98 14.67
C ALA A 198 -3.90 -4.32 14.03
N TRP A 199 -4.81 -5.28 14.05
CA TRP A 199 -4.69 -6.53 13.31
C TRP A 199 -5.10 -6.30 11.85
N VAL A 200 -4.15 -6.47 10.91
CA VAL A 200 -4.43 -6.31 9.48
C VAL A 200 -5.33 -7.44 8.96
N ALA A 201 -6.43 -7.06 8.31
CA ALA A 201 -7.28 -7.96 7.54
C ALA A 201 -6.64 -8.20 6.16
N ALA A 202 -5.83 -9.27 6.05
CA ALA A 202 -5.12 -9.61 4.83
C ALA A 202 -5.96 -10.53 3.92
N ASP A 203 -6.37 -10.02 2.77
CA ASP A 203 -7.00 -10.79 1.70
C ASP A 203 -5.94 -11.42 0.79
N GLU A 204 -5.82 -12.75 0.84
CA GLU A 204 -4.79 -13.47 0.11
C GLU A 204 -5.38 -14.63 -0.67
N LEU A 205 -4.91 -14.84 -1.90
CA LEU A 205 -5.20 -16.05 -2.66
C LEU A 205 -4.21 -17.15 -2.27
N GLU A 206 -4.72 -18.36 -2.10
CA GLU A 206 -3.98 -19.55 -1.69
C GLU A 206 -2.76 -19.78 -2.60
N HIS A 207 -2.97 -19.78 -3.92
CA HIS A 207 -1.91 -20.03 -4.90
C HIS A 207 -0.82 -18.95 -4.93
N GLU A 208 -1.15 -17.70 -4.60
CA GLU A 208 -0.15 -16.63 -4.50
C GLU A 208 0.64 -16.73 -3.18
N THR A 209 -0.02 -17.11 -2.10
CA THR A 209 0.56 -17.08 -0.76
C THR A 209 1.70 -18.08 -0.59
N PHE A 210 1.54 -19.28 -1.15
CA PHE A 210 2.48 -20.39 -0.95
C PHE A 210 3.58 -20.48 -2.01
N GLN A 211 3.55 -19.61 -3.03
CA GLN A 211 4.57 -19.50 -4.06
C GLN A 211 5.54 -18.36 -3.76
N LYS A 212 6.82 -18.49 -4.17
CA LYS A 212 7.77 -17.38 -4.09
C LYS A 212 7.31 -16.26 -5.02
N ASP A 213 7.53 -15.00 -4.62
CA ASP A 213 7.05 -13.80 -5.36
C ASP A 213 7.32 -13.86 -6.88
N LYS A 214 8.48 -14.38 -7.33
CA LYS A 214 8.83 -14.47 -8.77
C LYS A 214 8.23 -15.66 -9.52
N GLU A 215 7.68 -16.64 -8.80
CA GLU A 215 7.10 -17.88 -9.33
C GLU A 215 5.57 -17.80 -9.41
N GLN A 216 4.98 -16.77 -8.82
CA GLN A 216 3.58 -16.47 -9.00
C GLN A 216 3.39 -16.08 -10.47
N VAL A 217 2.62 -16.87 -11.22
CA VAL A 217 2.34 -16.65 -12.66
C VAL A 217 0.83 -16.64 -12.96
N GLY A 218 0.01 -16.52 -11.91
CA GLY A 218 -1.45 -16.66 -11.98
C GLY A 218 -1.92 -18.11 -11.96
N LEU A 219 -3.21 -18.30 -12.25
CA LEU A 219 -3.86 -19.62 -12.28
C LEU A 219 -3.87 -20.19 -13.70
N ALA A 220 -3.73 -21.51 -13.82
CA ALA A 220 -3.92 -22.18 -15.10
C ALA A 220 -5.40 -22.08 -15.55
N PRO A 221 -5.69 -22.09 -16.87
CA PRO A 221 -7.06 -22.07 -17.37
C PRO A 221 -7.96 -23.12 -16.70
N GLY A 222 -9.14 -22.71 -16.24
CA GLY A 222 -10.10 -23.58 -15.55
C GLY A 222 -9.88 -23.75 -14.04
N GLN A 223 -8.75 -23.30 -13.48
CA GLN A 223 -8.57 -23.27 -12.03
C GLN A 223 -9.34 -22.11 -11.40
N LYS A 224 -9.96 -22.38 -10.25
CA LYS A 224 -10.68 -21.36 -9.47
C LYS A 224 -9.77 -20.74 -8.42
N ARG A 225 -9.84 -19.43 -8.26
CA ARG A 225 -9.14 -18.74 -7.17
C ARG A 225 -9.76 -19.11 -5.82
N ARG A 226 -8.91 -19.30 -4.81
CA ARG A 226 -9.29 -19.60 -3.44
C ARG A 226 -8.75 -18.52 -2.53
N VAL A 227 -9.66 -17.82 -1.85
CA VAL A 227 -9.31 -16.81 -0.84
C VAL A 227 -9.01 -17.52 0.48
N LEU A 228 -7.84 -17.26 1.05
CA LEU A 228 -7.46 -17.74 2.37
C LEU A 228 -8.32 -17.08 3.46
N PRO A 229 -8.46 -17.70 4.64
CA PRO A 229 -9.12 -17.07 5.77
C PRO A 229 -8.59 -15.66 6.05
N VAL A 230 -9.50 -14.71 6.26
CA VAL A 230 -9.20 -13.30 6.56
C VAL A 230 -9.61 -13.01 8.00
N ALA A 231 -8.67 -12.56 8.83
CA ALA A 231 -8.97 -12.09 10.18
C ALA A 231 -9.68 -10.73 10.13
N VAL A 232 -10.88 -10.65 10.69
CA VAL A 232 -11.66 -9.40 10.82
C VAL A 232 -11.76 -9.08 12.31
N GLU A 233 -10.62 -8.75 12.90
CA GLU A 233 -10.42 -8.59 14.34
C GLU A 233 -10.24 -7.11 14.68
N VAL A 234 -11.23 -6.50 15.33
CA VAL A 234 -11.12 -5.12 15.82
C VAL A 234 -10.32 -5.14 17.11
N THR A 235 -9.04 -4.79 17.01
CA THR A 235 -8.08 -4.80 18.13
C THR A 235 -7.83 -3.40 18.69
N THR A 236 -8.07 -2.34 17.91
CA THR A 236 -8.11 -0.95 18.35
C THR A 236 -9.34 -0.26 17.76
N ALA A 237 -9.87 0.75 18.46
CA ALA A 237 -10.95 1.59 17.95
C ALA A 237 -10.42 2.72 17.04
N ASP A 238 -9.12 2.99 17.05
CA ASP A 238 -8.53 4.15 16.38
C ASP A 238 -8.54 4.05 14.84
N PHE A 239 -8.53 2.83 14.30
CA PHE A 239 -8.63 2.56 12.86
C PHE A 239 -8.82 1.07 12.59
N PHE A 240 -9.23 0.73 11.36
CA PHE A 240 -9.16 -0.63 10.83
C PHE A 240 -8.31 -0.67 9.56
N TYR A 241 -7.56 -1.74 9.33
CA TYR A 241 -6.58 -1.80 8.24
C TYR A 241 -6.74 -3.07 7.40
N VAL A 242 -7.07 -2.89 6.13
CA VAL A 242 -7.28 -3.94 5.14
C VAL A 242 -6.15 -3.92 4.13
N ARG A 243 -5.59 -5.09 3.83
CA ARG A 243 -4.65 -5.25 2.71
C ARG A 243 -5.13 -6.36 1.79
N VAL A 244 -5.52 -6.00 0.58
CA VAL A 244 -5.83 -6.97 -0.47
C VAL A 244 -4.56 -7.25 -1.24
N HIS A 245 -3.92 -8.38 -0.98
CA HIS A 245 -2.63 -8.69 -1.61
C HIS A 245 -2.79 -8.99 -3.09
N ARG A 246 -1.68 -8.85 -3.81
CA ARG A 246 -1.39 -9.51 -5.08
C ARG A 246 0.11 -9.60 -5.18
N ARG A 247 0.68 -10.70 -5.70
CA ARG A 247 2.08 -10.64 -6.15
C ARG A 247 2.39 -11.29 -7.51
N SER A 248 1.39 -11.67 -8.32
CA SER A 248 1.55 -11.77 -9.79
C SER A 248 0.22 -11.94 -10.54
N GLY A 249 0.25 -11.95 -11.88
CA GLY A 249 -0.89 -12.23 -12.75
C GLY A 249 -1.40 -10.98 -13.49
N LYS A 250 -2.44 -11.14 -14.31
CA LYS A 250 -3.09 -10.02 -15.04
C LYS A 250 -4.38 -9.57 -14.36
N GLU A 251 -5.41 -10.40 -14.32
CA GLU A 251 -6.74 -9.99 -13.84
C GLU A 251 -7.22 -10.68 -12.55
N GLU A 252 -6.43 -11.60 -11.98
CA GLU A 252 -6.83 -12.47 -10.87
C GLU A 252 -7.20 -11.73 -9.58
N ARG A 253 -6.76 -10.47 -9.45
CA ARG A 253 -7.07 -9.60 -8.30
C ARG A 253 -8.00 -8.44 -8.64
N ARG A 254 -8.70 -8.51 -9.77
CA ARG A 254 -9.97 -7.82 -9.92
C ARG A 254 -11.01 -8.59 -9.09
N LEU A 255 -11.53 -7.96 -8.04
CA LEU A 255 -12.52 -8.60 -7.18
C LEU A 255 -13.82 -8.80 -7.96
N THR A 256 -14.49 -9.93 -7.73
CA THR A 256 -15.85 -10.17 -8.25
C THR A 256 -16.87 -9.42 -7.41
N ASP A 257 -18.09 -9.27 -7.93
CA ASP A 257 -19.21 -8.66 -7.18
C ASP A 257 -19.48 -9.41 -5.86
N GLU A 258 -19.33 -10.74 -5.85
CA GLU A 258 -19.44 -11.57 -4.65
C GLU A 258 -18.36 -11.24 -3.61
N GLU A 259 -17.10 -11.05 -4.05
CA GLU A 259 -16.01 -10.67 -3.14
C GLU A 259 -16.15 -9.24 -2.63
N ILE A 260 -16.65 -8.32 -3.47
CA ILE A 260 -17.00 -6.95 -3.05
C ILE A 260 -18.12 -6.98 -2.02
N ALA A 261 -19.19 -7.75 -2.24
CA ALA A 261 -20.27 -7.94 -1.27
C ALA A 261 -19.76 -8.56 0.04
N ALA A 262 -18.84 -9.53 -0.03
CA ALA A 262 -18.19 -10.09 1.14
C ALA A 262 -17.37 -9.05 1.91
N TRP A 263 -16.64 -8.16 1.22
CA TRP A 263 -15.91 -7.06 1.85
C TRP A 263 -16.83 -6.02 2.47
N ARG A 264 -17.94 -5.68 1.80
CA ARG A 264 -18.99 -4.85 2.38
C ARG A 264 -19.52 -5.43 3.70
N ALA A 265 -19.87 -6.71 3.73
CA ALA A 265 -20.33 -7.37 4.95
C ALA A 265 -19.24 -7.46 6.06
N ARG A 266 -17.95 -7.46 5.70
CA ARG A 266 -16.84 -7.33 6.67
C ARG A 266 -16.77 -5.92 7.24
N ILE A 267 -16.91 -4.90 6.39
CA ILE A 267 -16.91 -3.49 6.81
C ILE A 267 -18.08 -3.19 7.74
N ASP A 268 -19.28 -3.68 7.43
CA ASP A 268 -20.46 -3.50 8.30
C ASP A 268 -20.19 -4.04 9.72
N ARG A 269 -19.62 -5.25 9.83
CA ARG A 269 -19.21 -5.83 11.11
C ARG A 269 -18.16 -5.01 11.87
N VAL A 270 -17.22 -4.40 11.15
CA VAL A 270 -16.18 -3.53 11.75
C VAL A 270 -16.81 -2.24 12.29
N VAL A 271 -17.76 -1.66 11.57
CA VAL A 271 -18.53 -0.48 12.01
C VAL A 271 -19.40 -0.82 13.23
N GLU A 272 -20.09 -1.97 13.21
CA GLU A 272 -20.88 -2.48 14.35
C GLU A 272 -20.03 -2.75 15.59
N ALA A 273 -18.79 -3.19 15.41
CA ALA A 273 -17.80 -3.36 16.47
C ALA A 273 -17.23 -2.04 17.01
N LYS A 274 -17.78 -0.89 16.59
CA LYS A 274 -17.49 0.46 17.09
C LYS A 274 -16.04 0.92 16.88
N VAL A 275 -15.45 0.60 15.73
CA VAL A 275 -14.28 1.39 15.25
C VAL A 275 -14.70 2.85 15.14
N ALA A 276 -13.92 3.75 15.72
CA ALA A 276 -14.20 5.18 15.78
C ALA A 276 -13.43 5.97 14.71
N GLY A 277 -12.28 5.47 14.27
CA GLY A 277 -11.48 6.12 13.24
C GLY A 277 -11.63 5.52 11.84
N PRO A 278 -10.71 5.85 10.91
CA PRO A 278 -10.83 5.46 9.51
C PRO A 278 -10.66 3.95 9.29
N ILE A 279 -11.32 3.46 8.24
CA ILE A 279 -11.08 2.15 7.66
C ILE A 279 -10.15 2.37 6.46
N TYR A 280 -8.91 1.91 6.56
CA TYR A 280 -7.97 1.94 5.46
C TYR A 280 -8.08 0.67 4.62
N SER A 281 -8.22 0.80 3.30
CA SER A 281 -8.22 -0.33 2.35
C SER A 281 -7.14 -0.17 1.29
N LEU A 282 -6.15 -1.06 1.33
CA LEU A 282 -4.96 -0.98 0.50
C LEU A 282 -4.94 -2.10 -0.54
N TRP A 283 -4.93 -1.70 -1.82
CA TRP A 283 -4.92 -2.56 -2.99
C TRP A 283 -3.49 -2.93 -3.38
N GLY A 284 -3.14 -4.20 -3.23
CA GLY A 284 -1.80 -4.74 -3.49
C GLY A 284 -1.51 -5.06 -4.96
N THR A 285 -2.52 -4.99 -5.83
CA THR A 285 -2.33 -5.11 -7.28
C THR A 285 -1.88 -3.78 -7.88
N ASP A 286 -1.06 -3.84 -8.92
CA ASP A 286 -0.58 -2.71 -9.73
C ASP A 286 -0.95 -2.85 -11.22
N HIS A 287 -1.50 -4.00 -11.61
CA HIS A 287 -1.86 -4.28 -13.00
C HIS A 287 -2.96 -3.33 -13.51
N ALA A 288 -2.62 -2.58 -14.56
CA ALA A 288 -3.52 -1.68 -15.27
C ALA A 288 -4.31 -0.76 -14.31
N ASP A 289 -5.62 -0.66 -14.49
CA ASP A 289 -6.53 0.14 -13.68
C ASP A 289 -7.27 -0.66 -12.60
N ILE A 290 -6.91 -1.93 -12.38
CA ILE A 290 -7.59 -2.83 -11.44
C ILE A 290 -7.72 -2.24 -10.03
N PRO A 291 -6.69 -1.60 -9.44
CA PRO A 291 -6.84 -0.98 -8.12
C PRO A 291 -7.93 0.08 -8.08
N LEU A 292 -8.04 0.90 -9.13
CA LEU A 292 -9.06 1.94 -9.23
C LEU A 292 -10.44 1.34 -9.42
N ARG A 293 -10.55 0.26 -10.20
CA ARG A 293 -11.81 -0.48 -10.39
C ARG A 293 -12.29 -1.13 -9.10
N ASN A 294 -11.40 -1.82 -8.38
CA ASN A 294 -11.72 -2.40 -7.07
C ASN A 294 -12.10 -1.32 -6.05
N SER A 295 -11.34 -0.21 -6.03
CA SER A 295 -11.61 0.92 -5.14
C SER A 295 -13.00 1.51 -5.38
N ARG A 296 -13.37 1.68 -6.65
CA ARG A 296 -14.69 2.18 -7.04
C ARG A 296 -15.80 1.21 -6.68
N ALA A 297 -15.63 -0.08 -7.00
CA ALA A 297 -16.62 -1.11 -6.68
C ALA A 297 -16.87 -1.22 -5.16
N LEU A 298 -15.81 -1.17 -4.35
CA LEU A 298 -15.95 -1.19 -2.89
C LEU A 298 -16.62 0.08 -2.36
N GLN A 299 -16.27 1.25 -2.91
CA GLN A 299 -16.90 2.51 -2.54
C GLN A 299 -18.40 2.51 -2.85
N GLU A 300 -18.79 2.08 -4.05
CA GLU A 300 -20.20 1.99 -4.47
C GLU A 300 -20.99 0.93 -3.67
N ALA A 301 -20.31 -0.08 -3.09
CA ALA A 301 -20.95 -1.10 -2.28
C ALA A 301 -21.22 -0.69 -0.82
N VAL A 302 -20.48 0.30 -0.29
CA VAL A 302 -20.66 0.81 1.08
C VAL A 302 -21.58 2.04 1.11
N PRO A 303 -22.27 2.29 2.24
CA PRO A 303 -23.06 3.52 2.42
C PRO A 303 -22.26 4.79 2.12
N GLU A 304 -22.90 5.79 1.50
CA GLU A 304 -22.27 7.08 1.13
C GLU A 304 -21.67 7.82 2.32
N ASP A 305 -22.21 7.57 3.51
CA ASP A 305 -21.77 8.19 4.74
C ASP A 305 -20.37 7.69 5.19
N LEU A 306 -19.92 6.54 4.67
CA LEU A 306 -18.55 6.05 4.81
C LEU A 306 -17.60 6.61 3.74
N TRP A 307 -18.09 7.29 2.70
CA TRP A 307 -17.22 7.78 1.62
C TRP A 307 -16.29 8.89 2.11
N PHE A 308 -15.02 8.80 1.70
CA PHE A 308 -14.03 9.84 1.92
C PHE A 308 -13.81 10.64 0.64
N ASP A 309 -14.29 11.88 0.60
CA ASP A 309 -13.94 12.81 -0.46
C ASP A 309 -12.72 13.65 -0.04
N TRP A 310 -11.60 13.42 -0.71
CA TRP A 310 -10.32 14.11 -0.46
C TRP A 310 -9.98 15.12 -1.55
N LYS A 311 -10.79 15.16 -2.61
CA LYS A 311 -10.54 16.10 -3.70
C LYS A 311 -11.00 17.47 -3.20
N PRO A 312 -10.16 18.50 -3.32
CA PRO A 312 -10.59 19.83 -2.95
C PRO A 312 -11.81 20.21 -3.78
N GLU A 313 -12.81 20.81 -3.13
CA GLU A 313 -13.89 21.45 -3.85
C GLU A 313 -13.30 22.43 -4.86
N ALA A 314 -13.82 22.39 -6.09
CA ALA A 314 -13.35 23.30 -7.12
C ALA A 314 -13.60 24.75 -6.65
N PRO A 315 -12.60 25.65 -6.73
CA PRO A 315 -12.79 27.03 -6.29
C PRO A 315 -13.99 27.68 -6.98
N ALA A 316 -14.80 28.39 -6.20
CA ALA A 316 -15.98 29.07 -6.73
C ALA A 316 -15.62 29.97 -7.92
N GLY A 317 -16.42 29.90 -8.99
CA GLY A 317 -16.17 30.65 -10.23
C GLY A 317 -15.25 29.95 -11.25
N THR A 318 -14.72 28.77 -10.96
CA THR A 318 -14.02 27.95 -11.96
C THR A 318 -15.00 27.13 -12.81
N ILE A 319 -14.60 26.75 -14.03
CA ILE A 319 -15.36 25.81 -14.86
C ILE A 319 -15.60 24.49 -14.10
N ALA A 320 -14.62 24.03 -13.34
CA ALA A 320 -14.76 22.84 -12.49
C ALA A 320 -15.88 23.01 -11.44
N ALA A 321 -16.04 24.21 -10.86
CA ALA A 321 -17.11 24.49 -9.90
C ALA A 321 -18.52 24.40 -10.54
N LEU A 322 -18.67 24.75 -11.82
CA LEU A 322 -19.94 24.60 -12.55
C LEU A 322 -20.40 23.14 -12.64
N PHE A 323 -19.46 22.19 -12.68
CA PHE A 323 -19.75 20.76 -12.79
C PHE A 323 -19.74 20.02 -11.45
N SER A 324 -19.18 20.61 -10.39
CA SER A 324 -19.16 20.02 -9.04
C SER A 324 -20.52 20.05 -8.32
N LYS A 325 -21.46 20.90 -8.75
CA LYS A 325 -22.76 21.14 -8.09
C LYS A 325 -23.83 20.05 -8.28
N LYS A 326 -23.47 18.84 -8.70
CA LYS A 326 -24.45 17.73 -8.87
C LYS A 326 -24.13 16.58 -7.94
N ASN A 327 -24.67 16.60 -6.72
CA ASN A 327 -25.11 15.37 -6.03
C ASN A 327 -26.03 15.58 -4.82
N THR A 328 -26.64 16.77 -4.65
CA THR A 328 -27.76 16.92 -3.72
C THR A 328 -29.04 17.16 -4.51
N SER A 329 -30.00 16.24 -4.32
CA SER A 329 -31.36 16.22 -4.88
C SER A 329 -31.52 15.71 -6.34
N VAL A 330 -31.81 14.42 -6.48
CA VAL A 330 -32.92 14.01 -7.36
C VAL A 330 -33.81 13.06 -6.56
N LYS A 331 -34.82 13.64 -5.91
CA LYS A 331 -36.07 12.92 -5.65
C LYS A 331 -36.77 12.72 -6.99
N SER A 332 -37.35 11.54 -7.13
CA SER A 332 -38.28 11.09 -8.16
C SER A 332 -39.10 12.20 -8.80
N ASP A 333 -39.11 12.23 -10.13
CA ASP A 333 -40.41 12.20 -10.81
C ASP A 333 -40.33 11.48 -12.16
N LYS A 334 -41.37 10.67 -12.38
CA LYS A 334 -41.60 9.87 -13.58
C LYS A 334 -42.06 10.78 -14.73
N GLY A 335 -41.62 10.48 -15.94
CA GLY A 335 -42.22 11.06 -17.15
C GLY A 335 -41.51 10.54 -18.40
N ALA A 336 -42.14 9.57 -19.06
CA ALA A 336 -41.75 9.07 -20.36
C ALA A 336 -41.86 10.17 -21.43
N ASP A 337 -40.96 10.20 -22.41
CA ASP A 337 -41.35 10.03 -23.81
C ASP A 337 -40.16 9.69 -24.72
N SER A 338 -40.49 8.87 -25.69
CA SER A 338 -39.77 8.36 -26.85
C SER A 338 -39.29 9.45 -27.82
N GLY A 339 -38.20 9.16 -28.55
CA GLY A 339 -37.65 10.10 -29.53
C GLY A 339 -36.42 9.57 -30.25
N ASP A 340 -36.65 8.54 -31.07
CA ASP A 340 -35.71 7.95 -32.01
C ASP A 340 -35.16 8.99 -33.03
N LYS A 341 -33.84 8.93 -33.31
CA LYS A 341 -33.23 9.40 -34.57
C LYS A 341 -31.76 9.01 -34.67
N ALA A 342 -31.54 7.93 -35.42
CA ALA A 342 -30.28 7.53 -36.02
C ALA A 342 -29.65 8.66 -36.88
N ARG A 343 -28.32 8.76 -36.85
CA ARG A 343 -27.53 9.37 -37.94
C ARG A 343 -26.24 8.59 -38.16
N GLU A 344 -26.02 8.35 -39.45
CA GLU A 344 -25.10 7.46 -40.12
C GLU A 344 -23.61 7.81 -39.98
N ASP A 345 -22.83 6.76 -40.19
CA ASP A 345 -21.38 6.71 -40.34
C ASP A 345 -20.83 7.65 -41.42
N LYS A 346 -19.67 8.26 -41.12
CA LYS A 346 -18.69 8.64 -42.13
C LYS A 346 -17.30 8.17 -41.72
N VAL A 347 -16.89 7.08 -42.36
CA VAL A 347 -15.50 6.67 -42.58
C VAL A 347 -14.84 7.68 -43.52
N VAL A 348 -13.58 8.06 -43.27
CA VAL A 348 -12.45 8.17 -44.23
C VAL A 348 -11.25 8.80 -43.49
N GLY A 349 -10.07 8.19 -43.61
CA GLY A 349 -8.79 8.85 -43.31
C GLY A 349 -7.67 7.91 -42.91
N GLU A 350 -7.18 7.09 -43.85
CA GLU A 350 -5.94 6.33 -43.71
C GLU A 350 -4.74 7.25 -43.48
N LEU A 351 -3.89 6.91 -42.51
CA LEU A 351 -2.58 7.55 -42.26
C LEU A 351 -1.47 6.66 -42.85
N PRO A 352 -0.47 7.22 -43.55
CA PRO A 352 0.56 6.43 -44.19
C PRO A 352 1.66 5.95 -43.21
N ALA A 353 2.34 4.91 -43.67
CA ALA A 353 3.33 4.07 -43.01
C ALA A 353 4.43 4.76 -42.20
N ARG A 354 4.76 4.15 -41.05
CA ARG A 354 5.97 4.40 -40.28
C ARG A 354 7.19 3.90 -41.05
N ARG A 355 8.21 4.75 -41.20
CA ARG A 355 9.59 4.33 -41.50
C ARG A 355 10.41 4.32 -40.21
N GLU A 356 11.13 3.22 -40.04
CA GLU A 356 12.19 3.00 -39.08
C GLU A 356 13.34 4.00 -39.29
N ILE A 357 13.86 4.57 -38.21
CA ILE A 357 15.29 4.91 -38.11
C ILE A 357 15.74 4.53 -36.70
N GLU A 358 16.59 3.51 -36.68
CA GLU A 358 17.39 3.05 -35.56
C GLU A 358 18.64 3.92 -35.36
N GLU A 359 19.21 3.78 -34.17
CA GLU A 359 20.59 4.06 -33.76
C GLU A 359 21.07 5.50 -33.48
N GLY A 360 21.60 5.65 -32.26
CA GLY A 360 22.78 6.47 -32.01
C GLY A 360 22.67 7.51 -30.90
N SER A 361 22.74 7.12 -29.62
CA SER A 361 23.38 7.96 -28.59
C SER A 361 23.68 7.24 -27.26
N ALA A 362 24.38 6.11 -27.32
CA ALA A 362 25.08 5.56 -26.17
C ALA A 362 26.51 6.12 -26.13
N LYS A 363 26.68 7.42 -25.79
CA LYS A 363 28.01 8.01 -25.52
C LYS A 363 27.95 9.42 -24.89
N ARG A 364 27.14 9.63 -23.85
CA ARG A 364 27.15 10.88 -23.04
C ARG A 364 26.68 10.63 -21.59
N LYS A 365 27.34 9.73 -20.85
CA LYS A 365 27.05 9.55 -19.41
C LYS A 365 28.25 9.18 -18.54
N GLU A 366 29.44 9.73 -18.84
CA GLU A 366 30.65 9.41 -18.06
C GLU A 366 31.58 10.58 -17.73
N LYS A 367 31.07 11.82 -17.72
CA LYS A 367 31.87 13.00 -17.33
C LYS A 367 31.26 13.91 -16.24
N GLY A 368 30.20 13.47 -15.56
CA GLY A 368 29.51 14.28 -14.52
C GLY A 368 29.87 13.95 -13.06
N ILE A 369 30.58 12.85 -12.78
CA ILE A 369 30.69 12.27 -11.42
C ILE A 369 32.06 12.53 -10.75
N LYS A 370 32.95 13.32 -11.36
CA LYS A 370 34.30 13.60 -10.80
C LYS A 370 34.53 15.03 -10.27
N ARG A 371 33.49 15.85 -10.09
CA ARG A 371 33.64 17.23 -9.57
C ARG A 371 33.08 17.52 -8.18
N PHE A 372 32.48 16.53 -7.49
CA PHE A 372 31.81 16.79 -6.20
C PHE A 372 32.66 16.46 -4.95
N PHE A 373 33.84 15.85 -5.10
CA PHE A 373 34.63 15.37 -3.95
C PHE A 373 35.80 16.26 -3.50
N ASN A 374 35.85 17.54 -3.90
CA ASN A 374 36.92 18.46 -3.49
C ASN A 374 36.47 19.70 -2.68
N GLN A 375 35.25 19.71 -2.11
CA GLN A 375 34.78 20.82 -1.26
C GLN A 375 33.88 20.38 -0.08
N LEU A 376 34.21 19.23 0.53
CA LEU A 376 33.91 18.88 1.91
C LEU A 376 35.20 18.33 2.52
#